data_AF-N6V7V0-F1
#
_entry.id   AF-N6V7V0-F1
#
_cell.length_a   1.000
_cell.length_b   1.000
_cell.length_c   1.000
_cell.angle_alpha   90.00
_cell.angle_beta   90.00
_cell.angle_gamma   90.00
#
_symmetry.space_group_name_H-M   'P 1'
#
loop_
_entity.id
_entity.type
_entity.pdbx_description
1 polymer ?
#
loop_
_entity_poly.entity_id
_entity_poly.type
_entity_poly.pdbx_seq_one_letter_code
_entity_poly.pdbx_strand_id
1 'polypeptide(L)'
;MSVAQCNDENVALKTKVLNNDLIGRDWAITKFMAAVKGLTEVVDYESNMLESHGVPDYEEVNLRKTRGLRDLNQSMKDVMRYMDQDVASKIENLLSDLQEKLLRNSELLQVHLEAVKELSQIMQTAARAEETDGTYDPVLVNAGSRK
;
A
#
# COMPACT_ATOMS: atom_id res chain seq x y z
N MET A 1 -8.11 0.28 -66.43
CA MET A 1 -9.15 0.81 -65.51
C MET A 1 -9.12 -0.06 -64.26
N SER A 2 -8.37 0.38 -63.24
CA SER A 2 -8.05 -0.35 -62.01
C SER A 2 -8.82 0.28 -60.85
N VAL A 3 -9.98 -0.28 -60.50
CA VAL A 3 -10.84 0.24 -59.41
C VAL A 3 -11.26 -0.86 -58.43
N ALA A 4 -11.13 -2.14 -58.80
CA ALA A 4 -11.50 -3.27 -57.93
C ALA A 4 -10.43 -3.63 -56.88
N GLN A 5 -9.14 -3.35 -57.15
CA GLN A 5 -8.04 -3.74 -56.26
C GLN A 5 -7.83 -2.80 -55.06
N CYS A 6 -8.35 -1.57 -55.11
CA CYS A 6 -8.16 -0.57 -54.05
C CYS A 6 -9.09 -0.79 -52.83
N ASN A 7 -10.21 -1.52 -53.01
CA ASN A 7 -11.19 -1.75 -51.95
C ASN A 7 -10.81 -2.89 -51.02
N ASP A 8 -10.25 -3.99 -51.54
CA ASP A 8 -9.82 -5.13 -50.71
C ASP A 8 -8.62 -4.80 -49.82
N GLU A 9 -7.66 -4.01 -50.32
CA GLU A 9 -6.52 -3.55 -49.53
C GLU A 9 -6.96 -2.60 -48.40
N ASN A 10 -7.98 -1.77 -48.62
CA ASN A 10 -8.52 -0.87 -47.60
C ASN A 10 -9.22 -1.63 -46.46
N VAL A 11 -9.99 -2.67 -46.80
CA VAL A 11 -10.65 -3.54 -45.81
C VAL A 11 -9.64 -4.35 -45.00
N ALA A 12 -8.60 -4.89 -45.65
CA ALA A 12 -7.52 -5.61 -44.97
C ALA A 12 -6.70 -4.72 -44.03
N LEU A 13 -6.41 -3.47 -44.44
CA LEU A 13 -5.73 -2.49 -43.59
C LEU A 13 -6.60 -2.07 -42.40
N LYS A 14 -7.89 -1.80 -42.62
CA LYS A 14 -8.83 -1.41 -41.56
C LYS A 14 -9.02 -2.51 -40.51
N THR A 15 -9.14 -3.76 -40.95
CA THR A 15 -9.25 -4.93 -40.04
C THR A 15 -7.96 -5.18 -39.26
N LYS A 16 -6.78 -5.04 -39.90
CA LYS A 16 -5.49 -5.18 -39.22
C LYS A 16 -5.26 -4.09 -38.15
N VAL A 17 -5.65 -2.85 -38.43
CA VAL A 17 -5.59 -1.74 -37.47
C VAL A 17 -6.53 -1.97 -36.29
N LEU A 18 -7.78 -2.39 -36.56
CA LEU A 18 -8.77 -2.69 -35.51
C LEU A 18 -8.29 -3.82 -34.58
N ASN A 19 -7.70 -4.88 -35.15
CA ASN A 19 -7.17 -6.00 -34.37
C ASN A 19 -5.96 -5.60 -33.51
N ASN A 20 -5.07 -4.76 -34.03
CA ASN A 20 -3.91 -4.29 -33.27
C ASN A 20 -4.33 -3.40 -32.09
N ASP A 21 -5.39 -2.62 -32.25
CA ASP A 21 -5.93 -1.74 -31.21
C ASP A 21 -6.68 -2.53 -30.11
N LEU A 22 -7.39 -3.60 -30.49
CA LEU A 22 -8.00 -4.54 -29.54
C LEU A 22 -6.96 -5.29 -28.70
N ILE A 23 -5.87 -5.74 -29.33
CA ILE A 23 -4.76 -6.40 -28.62
C ILE A 23 -4.07 -5.41 -27.67
N GLY A 24 -3.87 -4.16 -28.10
CA GLY A 24 -3.29 -3.10 -27.28
C GLY A 24 -4.16 -2.78 -26.05
N ARG A 25 -5.48 -2.71 -26.24
CA ARG A 25 -6.46 -2.53 -25.18
C ARG A 25 -6.42 -3.66 -24.16
N ASP A 26 -6.52 -4.91 -24.60
CA ASP A 26 -6.53 -6.06 -23.68
C ASP A 26 -5.21 -6.17 -22.90
N TRP A 27 -4.08 -5.88 -23.55
CA TRP A 27 -2.79 -5.83 -22.88
C TRP A 27 -2.74 -4.72 -21.81
N ALA A 28 -3.21 -3.52 -22.14
CA ALA A 28 -3.24 -2.40 -21.20
C ALA A 28 -4.10 -2.72 -19.98
N ILE A 29 -5.31 -3.26 -20.19
CA ILE A 29 -6.23 -3.66 -19.12
C ILE A 29 -5.60 -4.77 -18.27
N THR A 30 -5.03 -5.80 -18.89
CA THR A 30 -4.40 -6.91 -18.16
C THR A 30 -3.23 -6.43 -17.31
N LYS A 31 -2.40 -5.53 -17.85
CA LYS A 31 -1.27 -4.94 -17.13
C LYS A 31 -1.73 -4.11 -15.93
N PHE A 32 -2.80 -3.34 -16.07
CA PHE A 32 -3.40 -2.58 -14.97
C PHE A 32 -3.96 -3.50 -13.89
N MET A 33 -4.71 -4.54 -14.28
CA MET A 33 -5.24 -5.52 -13.33
C MET A 33 -4.13 -6.24 -12.56
N ALA A 34 -3.03 -6.60 -13.23
CA ALA A 34 -1.87 -7.22 -12.59
C ALA A 34 -1.20 -6.27 -11.58
N ALA A 35 -1.08 -4.98 -11.91
CA ALA A 35 -0.53 -3.97 -11.01
C ALA A 35 -1.41 -3.75 -9.77
N VAL A 36 -2.73 -3.64 -9.95
CA VAL A 36 -3.69 -3.55 -8.83
C VAL A 36 -3.56 -4.79 -7.94
N LYS A 37 -3.64 -5.99 -8.53
CA LYS A 37 -3.59 -7.24 -7.78
C LYS A 37 -2.30 -7.39 -6.98
N GLY A 38 -1.15 -7.10 -7.59
CA GLY A 38 0.14 -7.17 -6.90
C GLY A 38 0.23 -6.19 -5.73
N LEU A 39 -0.32 -4.98 -5.88
CA LEU A 39 -0.37 -4.02 -4.78
C LEU A 39 -1.33 -4.48 -3.68
N THR A 40 -2.49 -5.02 -4.05
CA THR A 40 -3.46 -5.60 -3.11
C THR A 40 -2.85 -6.73 -2.29
N GLU A 41 -2.11 -7.66 -2.91
CA GLU A 41 -1.48 -8.79 -2.22
C GLU A 41 -0.44 -8.32 -1.17
N VAL A 42 0.30 -7.25 -1.47
CA VAL A 42 1.28 -6.67 -0.53
C VAL A 42 0.57 -6.02 0.67
N VAL A 43 -0.54 -5.33 0.43
CA VAL A 43 -1.36 -4.71 1.49
C VAL A 43 -2.05 -5.77 2.35
N ASP A 44 -2.55 -6.84 1.73
CA ASP A 44 -3.14 -7.97 2.45
C ASP A 44 -2.08 -8.70 3.30
N TYR A 45 -0.87 -8.91 2.77
CA TYR A 45 0.25 -9.49 3.52
C TYR A 45 0.58 -8.68 4.78
N GLU A 46 0.74 -7.36 4.64
CA GLU A 46 1.04 -6.51 5.78
C GLU A 46 -0.12 -6.47 6.78
N SER A 47 -1.36 -6.36 6.31
CA SER A 47 -2.55 -6.37 7.18
C SER A 47 -2.64 -7.67 7.98
N ASN A 48 -2.43 -8.83 7.34
CA ASN A 48 -2.42 -10.12 8.02
C ASN A 48 -1.29 -10.22 9.06
N MET A 49 -0.10 -9.71 8.73
CA MET A 49 1.01 -9.66 9.68
C MET A 49 0.68 -8.79 10.89
N LEU A 50 0.14 -7.58 10.67
CA LEU A 50 -0.27 -6.68 11.75
C LEU A 50 -1.40 -7.25 12.61
N GLU A 51 -2.38 -7.95 12.04
CA GLU A 51 -3.45 -8.62 12.78
C GLU A 51 -2.93 -9.81 13.61
N SER A 52 -1.96 -10.54 13.07
CA SER A 52 -1.30 -11.65 13.79
C SER A 52 -0.31 -11.18 14.87
N HIS A 53 -0.19 -9.87 15.12
CA HIS A 53 0.82 -9.26 16.00
C HIS A 53 2.27 -9.57 15.56
N GLY A 54 2.46 -9.94 14.30
CA GLY A 54 3.77 -10.13 13.69
C GLY A 54 4.39 -8.79 13.29
N VAL A 55 5.71 -8.77 13.17
CA VAL A 55 6.45 -7.62 12.65
C VAL A 55 6.74 -7.87 11.16
N PRO A 56 6.11 -7.16 10.23
CA PRO A 56 6.44 -7.26 8.81
C PRO A 56 7.88 -6.77 8.57
N ASP A 57 8.54 -7.31 7.55
CA ASP A 57 9.73 -6.65 6.99
C ASP A 57 9.29 -5.35 6.29
N TYR A 58 9.34 -4.25 7.03
CA TYR A 58 8.91 -2.95 6.56
C TYR A 58 9.72 -2.46 5.35
N GLU A 59 10.99 -2.85 5.22
CA GLU A 59 11.83 -2.45 4.09
C GLU A 59 11.35 -3.15 2.82
N GLU A 60 11.14 -4.47 2.90
CA GLU A 60 10.61 -5.26 1.79
C GLU A 60 9.19 -4.82 1.41
N VAL A 61 8.30 -4.63 2.39
CA VAL A 61 6.91 -4.18 2.16
C VAL A 61 6.90 -2.80 1.51
N ASN A 62 7.72 -1.85 1.99
CA ASN A 62 7.78 -0.50 1.43
C ASN A 62 8.34 -0.49 0.00
N LEU A 63 9.36 -1.31 -0.29
CA LEU A 63 9.89 -1.49 -1.65
C LEU A 63 8.83 -2.05 -2.60
N ARG A 64 8.09 -3.08 -2.16
CA ARG A 64 7.01 -3.69 -2.94
C ARG A 64 5.85 -2.71 -3.18
N LYS A 65 5.42 -1.94 -2.16
CA LYS A 65 4.41 -0.87 -2.30
C LYS A 65 4.86 0.21 -3.27
N THR A 66 6.10 0.68 -3.16
CA THR A 66 6.66 1.73 -4.05
C THR A 66 6.71 1.26 -5.51
N ARG A 67 7.13 0.01 -5.74
CA ARG A 67 7.14 -0.60 -7.08
C ARG A 67 5.71 -0.77 -7.61
N GLY A 68 4.80 -1.33 -6.81
CA GLY A 68 3.40 -1.54 -7.18
C GLY A 68 2.68 -0.24 -7.53
N LEU A 69 2.90 0.84 -6.76
CA LEU A 69 2.36 2.16 -7.06
C LEU A 69 2.91 2.75 -8.36
N ARG A 70 4.20 2.54 -8.65
CA ARG A 70 4.78 2.97 -9.94
C ARG A 70 4.15 2.22 -11.10
N ASP A 71 4.01 0.90 -10.98
CA ASP A 71 3.45 0.05 -12.03
C ASP A 71 1.96 0.34 -12.24
N LEU A 72 1.22 0.63 -11.17
CA LEU A 72 -0.17 1.09 -11.22
C LEU A 72 -0.29 2.43 -11.94
N ASN A 73 0.51 3.43 -11.55
CA ASN A 73 0.51 4.74 -12.20
C ASN A 73 0.88 4.66 -13.68
N GLN A 74 1.82 3.78 -14.03
CA GLN A 74 2.23 3.60 -15.41
C GLN A 74 1.15 2.90 -16.24
N SER A 75 0.54 1.83 -15.71
CA SER A 75 -0.52 1.09 -16.39
C SER A 75 -1.82 1.88 -16.52
N MET A 76 -2.12 2.76 -15.56
CA MET A 76 -3.26 3.69 -15.64
C MET A 76 -3.17 4.58 -16.90
N LYS A 77 -1.98 5.12 -17.20
CA LYS A 77 -1.76 5.92 -18.41
C LYS A 77 -1.98 5.13 -19.70
N ASP A 78 -1.64 3.85 -19.69
CA ASP A 78 -1.81 2.95 -20.83
C ASP A 78 -3.31 2.65 -21.04
N VAL A 79 -4.06 2.41 -19.96
CA VAL A 79 -5.51 2.11 -20.00
C VAL A 79 -6.36 3.33 -20.35
N MET A 80 -5.96 4.53 -19.93
CA MET A 80 -6.67 5.78 -20.28
C MET A 80 -6.82 5.99 -21.80
N ARG A 81 -5.92 5.42 -22.62
CA ARG A 81 -6.01 5.48 -24.09
C ARG A 81 -7.19 4.70 -24.67
N TYR A 82 -7.67 3.72 -23.91
CA TYR A 82 -8.72 2.79 -24.29
C TYR A 82 -9.96 2.94 -23.39
N MET A 83 -10.11 4.10 -22.74
CA MET A 83 -11.19 4.35 -21.80
C MET A 83 -12.53 4.35 -22.51
N ASP A 84 -13.37 3.37 -22.17
CA ASP A 84 -14.79 3.32 -22.51
C ASP A 84 -15.61 3.11 -21.23
N GLN A 85 -16.94 3.12 -21.34
CA GLN A 85 -17.82 3.01 -20.18
C GLN A 85 -17.71 1.67 -19.45
N ASP A 86 -17.44 0.56 -20.16
CA ASP A 86 -17.27 -0.77 -19.56
C ASP A 86 -15.93 -0.88 -18.82
N VAL A 87 -14.86 -0.36 -19.44
CA VAL A 87 -13.52 -0.29 -18.87
C VAL A 87 -13.50 0.60 -17.64
N ALA A 88 -14.17 1.75 -17.68
CA ALA A 88 -14.28 2.67 -16.55
C ALA A 88 -14.92 2.00 -15.32
N SER A 89 -16.06 1.33 -15.49
CA SER A 89 -16.73 0.62 -14.39
C SER A 89 -15.88 -0.51 -13.81
N LYS A 90 -15.13 -1.25 -14.65
CA LYS A 90 -14.20 -2.29 -14.16
C LYS A 90 -13.06 -1.71 -13.33
N ILE A 91 -12.47 -0.60 -13.78
CA ILE A 91 -11.39 0.08 -13.06
C ILE A 91 -11.90 0.66 -11.74
N GLU A 92 -13.08 1.28 -11.75
CA GLU A 92 -13.69 1.87 -10.56
C GLU A 92 -13.90 0.83 -9.47
N ASN A 93 -14.45 -0.34 -9.81
CA ASN A 93 -14.60 -1.44 -8.86
C ASN A 93 -13.26 -1.90 -8.28
N LEU A 94 -12.25 -2.14 -9.14
CA LEU A 94 -10.92 -2.57 -8.71
C LEU A 94 -10.21 -1.55 -7.80
N LEU A 95 -10.36 -0.26 -8.10
CA LEU A 95 -9.78 0.80 -7.28
C LEU A 95 -10.52 0.98 -5.96
N SER A 96 -11.83 0.81 -5.94
CA SER A 96 -12.65 0.88 -4.72
C SER A 96 -12.26 -0.24 -3.75
N ASP A 97 -12.13 -1.48 -4.24
CA ASP A 97 -11.68 -2.62 -3.44
C ASP A 97 -10.26 -2.40 -2.87
N LEU A 98 -9.34 -1.86 -3.68
CA LEU A 98 -7.99 -1.53 -3.23
C LEU A 98 -8.01 -0.40 -2.17
N GLN A 99 -8.86 0.60 -2.35
CA GLN A 99 -9.00 1.72 -1.41
C GLN A 99 -9.49 1.23 -0.04
N GLU A 100 -10.50 0.36 -0.01
CA GLU A 100 -11.01 -0.21 1.25
C GLU A 100 -9.91 -0.97 2.01
N LYS A 101 -9.12 -1.78 1.30
CA LYS A 101 -8.00 -2.54 1.90
C LYS A 101 -6.89 -1.63 2.43
N LEU A 102 -6.57 -0.57 1.70
CA LEU A 102 -5.59 0.43 2.16
C LEU A 102 -6.08 1.19 3.39
N LEU A 103 -7.37 1.52 3.46
CA LEU A 103 -7.97 2.16 4.64
C LEU A 103 -7.84 1.26 5.87
N ARG A 104 -8.24 -0.02 5.77
CA ARG A 104 -8.08 -1.00 6.85
C ARG A 104 -6.62 -1.13 7.31
N ASN A 105 -5.68 -1.22 6.36
CA ASN A 105 -4.25 -1.30 6.67
C ASN A 105 -3.75 -0.06 7.43
N SER A 106 -4.20 1.13 7.02
CA SER A 106 -3.86 2.39 7.70
C SER A 106 -4.40 2.45 9.13
N GLU A 107 -5.63 1.99 9.36
CA GLU A 107 -6.23 1.91 10.70
C GLU A 107 -5.44 0.96 11.61
N LEU A 108 -5.05 -0.22 11.10
CA LEU A 108 -4.21 -1.17 11.84
C LEU A 108 -2.85 -0.57 12.20
N LEU A 109 -2.19 0.09 11.24
CA LEU A 109 -0.92 0.78 11.50
C LEU A 109 -1.07 1.88 12.55
N GLN A 110 -2.17 2.63 12.53
CA GLN A 110 -2.43 3.68 13.51
C GLN A 110 -2.56 3.11 14.93
N VAL A 111 -3.30 2.00 15.10
CA VAL A 111 -3.44 1.31 16.39
C VAL A 111 -2.08 0.84 16.92
N HIS A 112 -1.26 0.23 16.07
CA HIS A 112 0.08 -0.24 16.46
C HIS A 112 1.02 0.92 16.84
N LEU A 113 0.96 2.05 16.11
CA LEU A 113 1.74 3.24 16.44
C LEU A 113 1.29 3.90 17.74
N GLU A 114 0.00 3.89 18.04
CA GLU A 114 -0.54 4.38 19.31
C GLU A 114 -0.07 3.52 20.48
N ALA A 115 -0.13 2.18 20.34
CA ALA A 115 0.39 1.25 21.33
C ALA A 115 1.91 1.45 21.60
N VAL A 116 2.71 1.68 20.55
CA VAL A 116 4.14 1.99 20.70
C VAL A 116 4.37 3.33 21.41
N LYS A 117 3.52 4.33 21.17
CA LYS A 117 3.60 5.63 21.85
C LYS A 117 3.26 5.51 23.34
N GLU A 118 2.23 4.74 23.69
CA GLU A 118 1.89 4.43 25.09
C GLU A 118 3.04 3.68 25.78
N LEU A 119 3.60 2.67 25.11
CA LEU A 119 4.79 1.95 25.59
C LEU A 119 5.97 2.90 25.84
N SER A 120 6.26 3.81 24.91
CA SER A 120 7.33 4.81 25.06
C SER A 120 7.07 5.77 26.23
N GLN A 121 5.82 6.18 26.46
CA GLN A 121 5.44 6.98 27.62
C GLN A 121 5.59 6.21 28.94
N ILE A 122 5.20 4.93 28.98
CA ILE A 122 5.39 4.05 30.14
C ILE A 122 6.89 3.87 30.41
N MET A 123 7.71 3.59 29.39
CA MET A 123 9.16 3.45 29.53
C MET A 123 9.82 4.75 30.01
N GLN A 124 9.40 5.91 29.49
CA GLN A 124 9.90 7.20 29.94
C GLN A 124 9.51 7.48 31.39
N THR A 125 8.30 7.09 31.80
CA THR A 125 7.84 7.24 33.19
C THR A 125 8.57 6.29 34.14
N ALA A 126 8.81 5.05 33.72
CA ALA A 126 9.57 4.06 34.49
C ALA A 126 11.05 4.47 34.62
N ALA A 127 11.69 4.94 33.55
CA ALA A 127 13.04 5.46 33.59
C ALA A 127 13.16 6.68 34.53
N ARG A 128 12.18 7.60 34.49
CA ARG A 128 12.12 8.72 35.44
C ARG A 128 11.88 8.25 36.88
N ALA A 129 11.06 7.22 37.09
CA ALA A 129 10.83 6.65 38.41
C ALA A 129 12.10 6.02 38.98
N GLU A 130 12.88 5.32 38.15
CA GLU A 130 14.17 4.72 38.49
C GLU A 130 15.25 5.79 38.78
N GLU A 131 15.24 6.91 38.06
CA GLU A 131 16.08 8.10 38.36
C GLU A 131 15.67 8.82 39.66
N THR A 132 14.43 8.62 40.15
CA THR A 132 13.91 9.25 41.38
C THR A 132 13.93 8.36 42.63
N ASP A 133 14.26 7.07 42.53
CA ASP A 133 14.32 6.14 43.69
C ASP A 133 15.71 6.07 44.35
N GLY A 134 16.66 6.86 43.86
CA GLY A 134 17.90 7.14 44.58
C GLY A 134 17.78 8.41 45.42
N THR A 135 17.78 8.27 46.76
CA THR A 135 18.20 9.31 47.74
C THR A 135 17.14 10.06 48.54
N TYR A 136 16.08 9.43 49.07
CA TYR A 136 15.44 9.94 50.31
C TYR A 136 14.83 8.83 51.18
N ASP A 137 15.68 7.96 51.74
CA ASP A 137 15.40 7.49 53.10
C ASP A 137 16.71 7.22 53.86
N PRO A 138 17.03 8.08 54.85
CA PRO A 138 17.55 7.56 56.10
C PRO A 138 16.73 8.10 57.27
N VAL A 139 15.54 7.54 57.45
CA VAL A 139 14.88 7.50 58.76
C VAL A 139 15.69 6.54 59.65
N LEU A 140 16.42 7.19 60.57
CA LEU A 140 16.94 6.74 61.89
C LEU A 140 18.40 6.24 61.94
N VAL A 141 19.22 6.89 62.77
CA VAL A 141 19.63 6.40 64.12
C VAL A 141 20.68 7.35 64.75
N ASN A 142 20.19 8.19 65.67
CA ASN A 142 20.69 8.50 67.02
C ASN A 142 22.21 8.44 67.37
N ALA A 143 22.79 9.55 67.87
CA ALA A 143 23.83 9.52 68.92
C ALA A 143 24.15 10.91 69.55
N GLY A 144 23.85 11.06 70.86
CA GLY A 144 24.68 11.78 71.86
C GLY A 144 24.57 13.31 71.93
N SER A 145 23.90 13.89 72.93
CA SER A 145 24.39 14.14 74.31
C SER A 145 25.64 15.03 74.45
N ARG A 146 25.44 16.15 75.18
CA ARG A 146 26.42 16.97 75.95
C ARG A 146 27.34 17.84 75.08
N LYS A 147 27.57 19.13 75.37
CA LYS A 147 27.63 19.85 76.65
C LYS A 147 27.50 21.35 76.39
#